data_AF-A0A5N5DQL0-F1
#
_entry.id   AF-A0A5N5DQL0-F1
#
_cell.length_a   1.000
_cell.length_b   1.000
_cell.length_c   1.000
_cell.angle_alpha   90.00
_cell.angle_beta   90.00
_cell.angle_gamma   90.00
#
_symmetry.space_group_name_H-M   'P 1'
#
loop_
_entity.id
_entity.type
_entity.pdbx_description
1 polymer ?
#
loop_
_entity_poly.entity_id
_entity_poly.type
_entity_poly.pdbx_seq_one_letter_code
_entity_poly.pdbx_strand_id
1 'polypeptide(L)'
;MTATNASPKRQITVGVLALQGAFSEHIQLLRLAIASLRARKVHDAAAADWSCIEVRTPAELATCDALILPGGESTTMSLVAERSGMLEPLRDFVKVQRKPTWGTCAGLILLAESANRTKKGGQELIGGLDVRVSRNHFGRQTESFTADLDLPFLRTAQAVDTQTNEHPFPSVFIRAPVVEKLLPHMDGIQTEEAAKEETIVAPSKVPKDDVARADFNAHVEIMARLPGRAKALAKNGVTVSEEGEAGDIIAVRQGNVFGTSFHPELTGDSRIHAWWLEQVLAAVEKRQSLAVR
;
A
#
# COMPACT_ATOMS: atom_id res chain seq x y z
N MET A 1 -37.88 -9.49 29.59
CA MET A 1 -37.16 -8.45 28.83
C MET A 1 -35.74 -8.95 28.61
N THR A 2 -35.50 -9.55 27.44
CA THR A 2 -34.21 -10.13 27.07
C THR A 2 -33.26 -8.99 26.70
N ALA A 3 -32.26 -8.75 27.55
CA ALA A 3 -31.15 -7.87 27.21
C ALA A 3 -30.40 -8.48 25.99
N THR A 4 -30.53 -7.82 24.85
CA THR A 4 -29.67 -8.05 23.69
C THR A 4 -28.25 -7.68 24.10
N ASN A 5 -27.44 -8.69 24.41
CA ASN A 5 -25.99 -8.57 24.56
C ASN A 5 -25.41 -8.28 23.17
N ALA A 6 -25.45 -7.02 22.74
CA ALA A 6 -24.73 -6.59 21.57
C ALA A 6 -23.24 -6.61 21.94
N SER A 7 -22.46 -7.49 21.31
CA SER A 7 -21.00 -7.47 21.39
C SER A 7 -20.49 -6.04 21.15
N PRO A 8 -19.52 -5.54 21.93
CA PRO A 8 -19.04 -4.17 21.78
C PRO A 8 -18.57 -3.96 20.33
N LYS A 9 -19.04 -2.87 19.70
CA LYS A 9 -18.61 -2.49 18.34
C LYS A 9 -17.10 -2.33 18.34
N ARG A 10 -16.43 -3.06 17.46
CA ARG A 10 -14.97 -3.15 17.41
C ARG A 10 -14.38 -1.85 16.88
N GLN A 11 -13.59 -1.16 17.69
CA GLN A 11 -12.84 0.02 17.24
C GLN A 11 -11.62 -0.42 16.43
N ILE A 12 -11.47 0.11 15.21
CA ILE A 12 -10.31 -0.11 14.34
C ILE A 12 -9.73 1.23 13.93
N THR A 13 -8.46 1.46 14.24
CA THR A 13 -7.77 2.71 13.92
C THR A 13 -6.87 2.56 12.70
N VAL A 14 -7.17 3.32 11.65
CA VAL A 14 -6.36 3.42 10.44
C VAL A 14 -5.53 4.70 10.50
N GLY A 15 -4.21 4.56 10.54
CA GLY A 15 -3.28 5.68 10.44
C GLY A 15 -2.97 6.02 8.99
N VAL A 16 -2.74 7.30 8.72
CA VAL A 16 -2.09 7.77 7.48
C VAL A 16 -0.85 8.55 7.86
N LEU A 17 0.32 8.13 7.39
CA LEU A 17 1.59 8.78 7.71
C LEU A 17 1.59 10.22 7.18
N ALA A 18 1.72 11.20 8.07
CA ALA A 18 1.55 12.63 7.79
C ALA A 18 2.85 13.43 7.99
N LEU A 19 3.99 12.84 7.60
CA LEU A 19 5.30 13.50 7.62
C LEU A 19 5.52 14.38 6.38
N GLN A 20 5.02 13.91 5.23
CA GLN A 20 5.02 14.61 3.94
C GLN A 20 4.03 13.86 3.03
N GLY A 21 3.46 14.54 2.02
CA GLY A 21 2.66 13.89 0.99
C GLY A 21 1.15 14.11 1.12
N ALA A 22 0.37 13.38 0.32
CA ALA A 22 -1.08 13.54 0.16
C ALA A 22 -1.90 12.81 1.24
N PHE A 23 -1.54 12.99 2.52
CA PHE A 23 -2.20 12.28 3.63
C PHE A 23 -3.66 12.72 3.82
N SER A 24 -3.96 14.01 3.57
CA SER A 24 -5.31 14.57 3.71
C SER A 24 -6.30 13.93 2.74
N GLU A 25 -5.90 13.74 1.49
CA GLU A 25 -6.69 13.15 0.42
C GLU A 25 -6.98 11.66 0.72
N HIS A 26 -5.98 10.93 1.24
CA HIS A 26 -6.19 9.57 1.73
C HIS A 26 -7.21 9.51 2.87
N ILE A 27 -7.15 10.42 3.85
CA ILE A 27 -8.13 10.46 4.94
C ILE A 27 -9.54 10.76 4.43
N GLN A 28 -9.67 11.65 3.45
CA GLN A 28 -10.97 11.95 2.82
C GLN A 28 -11.54 10.72 2.13
N LEU A 29 -10.75 10.01 1.32
CA LEU A 29 -11.21 8.78 0.65
C LEU A 29 -11.49 7.64 1.63
N LEU A 30 -10.74 7.51 2.73
CA LEU A 30 -11.08 6.56 3.80
C LEU A 30 -12.45 6.86 4.40
N ARG A 31 -12.76 8.13 4.68
CA ARG A 31 -14.09 8.53 5.20
C ARG A 31 -15.21 8.21 4.21
N LEU A 32 -14.99 8.46 2.92
CA LEU A 32 -15.94 8.09 1.86
C LEU A 32 -16.11 6.56 1.75
N ALA A 33 -15.02 5.80 1.82
CA ALA A 33 -15.05 4.34 1.81
C ALA A 33 -15.85 3.78 3.00
N ILE A 34 -15.60 4.30 4.21
CA ILE A 34 -16.33 3.90 5.43
C ILE A 34 -17.82 4.23 5.30
N ALA A 35 -18.17 5.41 4.77
CA ALA A 35 -19.56 5.78 4.53
C ALA A 35 -20.23 4.85 3.50
N SER A 36 -19.52 4.49 2.43
CA SER A 36 -19.99 3.53 1.42
C SER A 36 -20.22 2.14 2.01
N LEU A 37 -19.27 1.63 2.82
CA LEU A 37 -19.41 0.34 3.51
C LEU A 37 -20.64 0.33 4.43
N ARG A 38 -20.82 1.40 5.23
CA ARG A 38 -21.98 1.55 6.13
C ARG A 38 -23.32 1.60 5.38
N ALA A 39 -23.38 2.34 4.27
CA ALA A 39 -24.61 2.49 3.50
C ALA A 39 -25.10 1.16 2.91
N ARG A 40 -24.17 0.28 2.52
CA ARG A 40 -24.48 -0.99 1.86
C ARG A 40 -25.02 -2.06 2.83
N LYS A 41 -24.74 -1.96 4.14
CA LYS A 41 -25.08 -3.00 5.16
C LYS A 41 -24.61 -4.42 4.78
N VAL A 42 -23.67 -4.51 3.86
CA VAL A 42 -23.02 -5.76 3.47
C VAL A 42 -21.65 -5.73 4.16
N HIS A 43 -21.32 -6.80 4.89
CA HIS A 43 -20.07 -7.02 5.64
C HIS A 43 -20.00 -6.53 7.09
N ASP A 44 -19.25 -7.30 7.89
CA ASP A 44 -18.81 -6.95 9.24
C ASP A 44 -17.98 -5.65 9.26
N ALA A 45 -17.36 -5.29 8.14
CA ALA A 45 -16.68 -4.00 7.93
C ALA A 45 -17.63 -2.81 8.06
N ALA A 46 -18.92 -2.96 7.73
CA ALA A 46 -19.91 -1.91 7.96
C ALA A 46 -20.23 -1.73 9.46
N ALA A 47 -20.05 -2.79 10.27
CA ALA A 47 -20.37 -2.81 11.69
C ALA A 47 -19.21 -2.34 12.59
N ALA A 48 -17.98 -2.37 12.09
CA ALA A 48 -16.80 -1.87 12.80
C ALA A 48 -16.86 -0.35 13.04
N ASP A 49 -16.27 0.07 14.16
CA ASP A 49 -16.11 1.47 14.53
C ASP A 49 -14.75 1.98 14.03
N TRP A 50 -14.76 2.58 12.85
CA TRP A 50 -13.56 3.05 12.19
C TRP A 50 -13.14 4.42 12.69
N SER A 51 -11.87 4.54 13.09
CA SER A 51 -11.18 5.82 13.32
C SER A 51 -10.08 5.99 12.27
N CYS A 52 -9.94 7.19 11.71
CA CYS A 52 -8.87 7.53 10.78
C CYS A 52 -8.07 8.71 11.34
N ILE A 53 -6.77 8.51 11.55
CA ILE A 53 -5.90 9.52 12.16
C ILE A 53 -4.68 9.83 11.28
N GLU A 54 -4.17 11.04 11.43
CA GLU A 54 -2.86 11.41 10.92
C GLU A 54 -1.80 10.89 11.89
N VAL A 55 -0.74 10.29 11.35
CA VAL A 55 0.36 9.73 12.15
C VAL A 55 1.61 10.56 11.89
N ARG A 56 2.09 11.26 12.92
CA ARG A 56 3.33 12.05 12.90
C ARG A 56 4.34 11.57 13.94
N THR A 57 3.88 10.80 14.92
CA THR A 57 4.67 10.37 16.08
C THR A 57 4.57 8.86 16.31
N PRO A 58 5.57 8.27 17.01
CA PRO A 58 5.51 6.86 17.40
C PRO A 58 4.31 6.52 18.30
N ALA A 59 3.90 7.46 19.15
CA ALA A 59 2.75 7.28 20.05
C ALA A 59 1.43 7.16 19.26
N GLU A 60 1.24 7.99 18.23
CA GLU A 60 0.07 7.88 17.35
C GLU A 60 0.10 6.55 16.57
N LEU A 61 1.26 6.18 16.00
CA LEU A 61 1.41 4.91 15.27
C LEU A 61 1.06 3.70 16.13
N ALA A 62 1.43 3.72 17.41
CA ALA A 62 1.16 2.63 18.34
C ALA A 62 -0.34 2.35 18.53
N THR A 63 -1.19 3.37 18.33
CA THR A 63 -2.66 3.22 18.41
C THR A 63 -3.28 2.62 17.14
N CYS A 64 -2.54 2.57 16.03
CA CYS A 64 -3.07 2.13 14.75
C CYS A 64 -3.09 0.60 14.63
N ASP A 65 -4.17 0.08 14.05
CA ASP A 65 -4.31 -1.30 13.60
C ASP A 65 -3.78 -1.48 12.17
N ALA A 66 -3.89 -0.44 11.35
CA ALA A 66 -3.42 -0.42 9.97
C ALA A 66 -2.81 0.94 9.61
N LEU A 67 -1.97 0.97 8.57
CA LEU A 67 -1.25 2.17 8.16
C LEU A 67 -1.27 2.36 6.64
N ILE A 68 -1.54 3.59 6.19
CA ILE A 68 -1.24 4.02 4.82
C ILE A 68 0.04 4.87 4.83
N LEU A 69 0.97 4.53 3.94
CA LEU A 69 2.13 5.33 3.57
C LEU A 69 1.79 6.04 2.26
N PRO A 70 1.47 7.35 2.28
CA PRO A 70 0.94 8.04 1.11
C PRO A 70 2.02 8.32 0.06
N GLY A 71 1.57 8.80 -1.10
CA GLY A 71 2.43 9.37 -2.13
C GLY A 71 3.08 10.68 -1.70
N GLY A 72 4.17 11.08 -2.37
CA GLY A 72 4.98 12.23 -1.98
C GLY A 72 6.40 12.15 -2.55
N GLU A 73 7.38 12.64 -1.80
CA GLU A 73 8.79 12.50 -2.10
C GLU A 73 9.43 11.56 -1.07
N SER A 74 9.76 10.34 -1.51
CA SER A 74 10.20 9.27 -0.62
C SER A 74 11.51 9.57 0.11
N THR A 75 12.41 10.38 -0.47
CA THR A 75 13.68 10.76 0.20
C THR A 75 13.39 11.65 1.40
N THR A 76 12.52 12.64 1.23
CA THR A 76 12.10 13.59 2.25
C THR A 76 11.33 12.86 3.34
N MET A 77 10.40 11.98 2.98
CA MET A 77 9.68 11.16 3.96
C MET A 77 10.64 10.33 4.82
N SER A 78 11.63 9.68 4.20
CA SER A 78 12.64 8.88 4.90
C SER A 78 13.52 9.72 5.82
N LEU A 79 14.06 10.85 5.33
CA LEU A 79 14.89 11.76 6.13
C LEU A 79 14.11 12.39 7.30
N VAL A 80 12.85 12.76 7.08
CA VAL A 80 12.01 13.30 8.16
C VAL A 80 11.70 12.20 9.17
N ALA A 81 11.39 10.98 8.72
CA ALA A 81 11.13 9.84 9.60
C ALA A 81 12.35 9.45 10.44
N GLU A 82 13.55 9.50 9.87
CA GLU A 82 14.80 9.27 10.60
C GLU A 82 15.00 10.35 11.67
N ARG A 83 14.93 11.62 11.28
CA ARG A 83 15.14 12.77 12.19
C ARG A 83 14.11 12.87 13.31
N SER A 84 12.89 12.38 13.10
CA SER A 84 11.84 12.35 14.13
C SER A 84 11.81 11.06 14.95
N GLY A 85 12.71 10.10 14.70
CA GLY A 85 12.73 8.80 15.38
C GLY A 85 11.57 7.87 14.97
N MET A 86 10.92 8.15 13.84
CA MET A 86 9.76 7.42 13.32
C MET A 86 10.14 6.19 12.48
N LEU A 87 11.35 6.17 11.91
CA LEU A 87 11.76 5.14 10.94
C LEU A 87 11.77 3.71 11.53
N GLU A 88 12.36 3.51 12.70
CA GLU A 88 12.35 2.20 13.36
C GLU A 88 10.95 1.74 13.81
N PRO A 89 10.12 2.60 14.45
CA PRO A 89 8.72 2.27 14.69
C PRO A 89 7.93 1.85 13.44
N LEU A 90 8.18 2.47 12.29
CA LEU A 90 7.57 2.08 11.02
C LEU A 90 8.05 0.69 10.57
N ARG A 91 9.36 0.42 10.64
CA ARG A 91 9.92 -0.91 10.34
C ARG A 91 9.33 -1.99 11.25
N ASP A 92 9.17 -1.69 12.53
CA ASP A 92 8.58 -2.63 13.48
C ASP A 92 7.09 -2.85 13.21
N PHE A 93 6.33 -1.80 12.88
CA PHE A 93 4.92 -1.93 12.49
C PHE A 93 4.75 -2.85 11.27
N VAL A 94 5.58 -2.62 10.24
CA VAL A 94 5.45 -3.30 8.95
C VAL A 94 6.10 -4.67 8.92
N LYS A 95 7.29 -4.87 9.50
CA LYS A 95 8.06 -6.13 9.36
C LYS A 95 8.00 -7.02 10.61
N VAL A 96 7.94 -6.43 11.80
CA VAL A 96 7.95 -7.20 13.07
C VAL A 96 6.52 -7.58 13.47
N GLN A 97 5.65 -6.58 13.60
CA GLN A 97 4.25 -6.79 13.94
C GLN A 97 3.47 -7.32 12.75
N ARG A 98 3.90 -7.02 11.51
CA ARG A 98 3.19 -7.31 10.26
C ARG A 98 1.75 -6.82 10.33
N LYS A 99 1.52 -5.57 10.73
CA LYS A 99 0.18 -4.98 10.69
C LYS A 99 -0.18 -4.56 9.26
N PRO A 100 -1.47 -4.60 8.86
CA PRO A 100 -1.88 -4.23 7.52
C PRO A 100 -1.33 -2.87 7.10
N THR A 101 -0.62 -2.84 5.97
CA THR A 101 0.05 -1.62 5.52
C THR A 101 -0.16 -1.44 4.03
N TRP A 102 -0.44 -0.21 3.60
CA TRP A 102 -0.59 0.13 2.20
C TRP A 102 0.32 1.30 1.82
N GLY A 103 1.24 1.08 0.88
CA GLY A 103 2.06 2.14 0.29
C GLY A 103 1.55 2.58 -1.07
N THR A 104 1.32 3.88 -1.26
CA THR A 104 0.99 4.47 -2.57
C THR A 104 2.16 5.32 -3.08
N CYS A 105 2.54 5.16 -4.34
CA CYS A 105 3.64 5.89 -4.99
C CYS A 105 4.94 5.90 -4.15
N ALA A 106 5.25 6.99 -3.44
CA ALA A 106 6.38 7.08 -2.51
C ALA A 106 6.34 6.01 -1.42
N GLY A 107 5.16 5.68 -0.90
CA GLY A 107 4.95 4.60 0.05
C GLY A 107 5.33 3.22 -0.51
N LEU A 108 5.04 2.94 -1.79
CA LEU A 108 5.49 1.69 -2.44
C LEU A 108 7.02 1.62 -2.48
N ILE A 109 7.70 2.72 -2.79
CA ILE A 109 9.17 2.77 -2.76
C ILE A 109 9.68 2.44 -1.34
N LEU A 110 9.10 3.06 -0.30
CA LEU A 110 9.52 2.84 1.09
C LEU A 110 9.30 1.39 1.55
N LEU A 111 8.24 0.71 1.08
CA LEU A 111 7.93 -0.68 1.44
C LEU A 111 8.75 -1.73 0.68
N ALA A 112 9.45 -1.35 -0.39
CA ALA A 112 10.28 -2.28 -1.13
C ALA A 112 11.47 -2.77 -0.29
N GLU A 113 11.86 -4.03 -0.46
CA GLU A 113 13.12 -4.53 0.08
C GLU A 113 14.33 -3.98 -0.69
N SER A 114 14.16 -3.60 -1.96
CA SER A 114 15.22 -2.96 -2.76
C SER A 114 14.67 -1.81 -3.61
N ALA A 115 15.43 -0.73 -3.74
CA ALA A 115 15.11 0.35 -4.67
C ALA A 115 16.39 0.94 -5.29
N ASN A 116 16.27 1.59 -6.45
CA ASN A 116 17.41 2.31 -7.02
C ASN A 116 17.81 3.54 -6.16
N ARG A 117 19.12 3.80 -6.07
CA ARG A 117 19.72 4.87 -5.27
C ARG A 117 19.35 6.26 -5.80
N THR A 118 19.13 7.20 -4.89
CA THR A 118 19.29 8.63 -5.17
C THR A 118 20.75 9.05 -5.08
N LYS A 119 21.14 10.12 -5.80
CA LYS A 119 22.47 10.74 -5.66
C LYS A 119 22.69 11.16 -4.18
N LYS A 120 23.93 11.03 -3.70
CA LYS A 120 24.47 11.26 -2.33
C LYS A 120 23.49 11.86 -1.30
N GLY A 121 23.16 11.07 -0.26
CA GLY A 121 22.33 11.48 0.89
C GLY A 121 21.24 10.45 1.24
N GLY A 122 21.63 9.17 1.29
CA GLY A 122 20.78 7.98 1.12
C GLY A 122 19.39 8.02 1.76
N GLN A 123 18.38 7.62 0.97
CA GLN A 123 17.06 7.27 1.47
C GLN A 123 17.13 5.90 2.14
N GLU A 124 16.65 5.80 3.38
CA GLU A 124 16.43 4.53 4.06
C GLU A 124 15.06 3.93 3.68
N LEU A 125 14.99 2.61 3.57
CA LEU A 125 13.75 1.87 3.29
C LEU A 125 13.13 1.31 4.56
N ILE A 126 11.81 1.10 4.53
CA ILE A 126 11.07 0.40 5.57
C ILE A 126 11.09 -1.11 5.29
N GLY A 127 10.87 -1.49 4.02
CA GLY A 127 10.72 -2.89 3.62
C GLY A 127 9.34 -3.47 3.94
N GLY A 128 9.18 -4.77 3.72
CA GLY A 128 7.91 -5.50 3.92
C GLY A 128 7.24 -6.01 2.64
N LEU A 129 7.77 -5.64 1.46
CA LEU A 129 7.48 -6.23 0.15
C LEU A 129 8.79 -6.71 -0.49
N ASP A 130 8.89 -8.01 -0.77
CA ASP A 130 10.02 -8.67 -1.45
C ASP A 130 10.04 -8.30 -2.94
N VAL A 131 10.26 -7.03 -3.22
CA VAL A 131 10.28 -6.45 -4.56
C VAL A 131 11.43 -5.47 -4.69
N ARG A 132 11.90 -5.31 -5.92
CA ARG A 132 12.73 -4.19 -6.32
C ARG A 132 11.91 -3.14 -7.05
N VAL A 133 12.00 -1.90 -6.60
CA VAL A 133 11.28 -0.76 -7.17
C VAL A 133 12.22 0.19 -7.91
N SER A 134 11.86 0.54 -9.15
CA SER A 134 12.47 1.65 -9.89
C SER A 134 11.76 2.94 -9.53
N ARG A 135 12.50 3.94 -9.08
CA ARG A 135 11.99 5.31 -8.92
C ARG A 135 11.92 6.00 -10.28
N ASN A 136 10.87 6.81 -10.48
CA ASN A 136 10.70 7.71 -11.63
C ASN A 136 10.93 7.00 -12.99
N HIS A 137 10.27 5.86 -13.20
CA HIS A 137 10.66 4.90 -14.25
C HIS A 137 10.47 5.32 -15.73
N PHE A 138 9.49 6.07 -16.24
CA PHE A 138 8.67 7.13 -15.71
C PHE A 138 9.32 8.52 -15.97
N GLY A 139 10.60 8.61 -16.34
CA GLY A 139 11.31 9.78 -16.93
C GLY A 139 11.22 11.18 -16.26
N ARG A 140 11.55 12.26 -17.02
CA ARG A 140 11.61 13.68 -16.56
C ARG A 140 10.62 14.59 -17.29
N GLN A 141 9.87 15.37 -16.50
CA GLN A 141 9.05 16.56 -16.83
C GLN A 141 7.82 16.39 -17.75
N THR A 142 7.52 15.23 -18.34
CA THR A 142 6.31 15.01 -19.19
C THR A 142 5.38 13.84 -18.77
N GLU A 143 5.52 13.30 -17.54
CA GLU A 143 5.00 11.95 -17.21
C GLU A 143 3.98 11.89 -16.05
N SER A 144 3.13 12.90 -15.94
CA SER A 144 1.84 12.71 -15.28
C SER A 144 0.80 12.26 -16.30
N PHE A 145 0.23 11.07 -16.13
CA PHE A 145 -0.86 10.59 -16.99
C PHE A 145 -1.92 9.89 -16.15
N THR A 146 -3.10 9.75 -16.74
CA THR A 146 -4.18 8.95 -16.17
C THR A 146 -4.42 7.72 -17.03
N ALA A 147 -4.73 6.60 -16.40
CA ALA A 147 -5.13 5.38 -17.08
C ALA A 147 -6.31 4.75 -16.36
N ASP A 148 -7.28 4.31 -17.14
CA ASP A 148 -8.43 3.55 -16.65
C ASP A 148 -8.04 2.08 -16.59
N LEU A 149 -7.85 1.56 -15.39
CA LEU A 149 -7.33 0.21 -15.18
C LEU A 149 -8.45 -0.77 -14.83
N ASP A 150 -8.45 -1.92 -15.47
CA ASP A 150 -9.18 -3.06 -14.92
C ASP A 150 -8.40 -3.61 -13.73
N LEU A 151 -9.00 -3.54 -12.54
CA LEU A 151 -8.45 -4.05 -11.28
C LEU A 151 -9.33 -5.21 -10.79
N PRO A 152 -9.08 -6.46 -11.21
CA PRO A 152 -9.97 -7.59 -10.92
C PRO A 152 -10.22 -7.83 -9.42
N PHE A 153 -9.24 -7.49 -8.57
CA PHE A 153 -9.38 -7.63 -7.11
C PHE A 153 -10.42 -6.66 -6.50
N LEU A 154 -10.82 -5.60 -7.22
CA LEU A 154 -11.95 -4.75 -6.81
C LEU A 154 -13.31 -5.38 -7.15
N ARG A 155 -13.36 -6.30 -8.12
CA ARG A 155 -14.58 -7.04 -8.50
C ARG A 155 -14.88 -8.19 -7.55
N THR A 156 -13.84 -8.83 -7.00
CA THR A 156 -13.98 -9.90 -6.01
C THR A 156 -14.36 -9.36 -4.64
N ALA A 157 -14.09 -8.08 -4.38
CA ALA A 157 -14.74 -7.36 -3.31
C ALA A 157 -16.25 -7.39 -3.60
N GLN A 158 -17.05 -8.01 -2.73
CA GLN A 158 -18.52 -7.93 -2.74
C GLN A 158 -19.03 -6.50 -2.44
N ALA A 159 -18.15 -5.52 -2.61
CA ALA A 159 -18.08 -4.26 -1.91
C ALA A 159 -18.41 -3.04 -2.78
N VAL A 160 -18.87 -3.23 -4.02
CA VAL A 160 -19.29 -2.09 -4.81
C VAL A 160 -20.47 -2.48 -5.65
N ASP A 161 -21.42 -1.56 -5.75
CA ASP A 161 -22.58 -1.61 -6.64
C ASP A 161 -22.19 -2.26 -7.96
N THR A 162 -22.94 -3.29 -8.37
CA THR A 162 -22.69 -4.04 -9.60
C THR A 162 -22.58 -3.12 -10.82
N GLN A 163 -23.19 -1.93 -10.78
CA GLN A 163 -23.03 -0.91 -11.83
C GLN A 163 -21.66 -0.22 -11.81
N THR A 164 -21.05 -0.01 -10.66
CA THR A 164 -19.74 0.66 -10.54
C THR A 164 -18.55 -0.27 -10.71
N ASN A 165 -18.69 -1.57 -10.40
CA ASN A 165 -17.63 -2.58 -10.57
C ASN A 165 -17.43 -3.03 -12.03
N GLU A 166 -18.31 -2.61 -12.94
CA GLU A 166 -18.14 -2.77 -14.38
C GLU A 166 -17.19 -1.72 -14.98
N HIS A 167 -17.02 -0.58 -14.31
CA HIS A 167 -16.17 0.50 -14.80
C HIS A 167 -14.72 0.35 -14.36
N PRO A 168 -13.74 0.55 -15.27
CA PRO A 168 -12.34 0.64 -14.90
C PRO A 168 -12.07 1.62 -13.76
N PHE A 169 -11.02 1.37 -12.99
CA PHE A 169 -10.57 2.26 -11.93
C PHE A 169 -9.70 3.38 -12.51
N PRO A 170 -10.12 4.65 -12.38
CA PRO A 170 -9.29 5.77 -12.82
C PRO A 170 -8.01 5.79 -11.98
N SER A 171 -6.85 5.77 -12.61
CA SER A 171 -5.56 5.70 -11.94
C SER A 171 -4.68 6.87 -12.35
N VAL A 172 -4.20 7.64 -11.38
CA VAL A 172 -3.36 8.83 -11.61
C VAL A 172 -1.90 8.47 -11.36
N PHE A 173 -1.05 8.60 -12.37
CA PHE A 173 0.38 8.35 -12.29
C PHE A 173 1.11 9.69 -12.32
N ILE A 174 1.90 9.99 -11.30
CA ILE A 174 2.71 11.22 -11.23
C ILE A 174 4.12 10.83 -10.82
N ARG A 175 5.07 10.88 -11.76
CA ARG A 175 6.45 10.39 -11.56
C ARG A 175 6.46 8.99 -10.91
N ALA A 176 5.55 8.14 -11.36
CA ALA A 176 5.22 6.90 -10.67
C ALA A 176 6.43 5.95 -10.65
N PRO A 177 6.66 5.24 -9.53
CA PRO A 177 7.58 4.11 -9.52
C PRO A 177 6.99 2.90 -10.25
N VAL A 178 7.82 1.91 -10.58
CA VAL A 178 7.37 0.59 -11.03
C VAL A 178 8.06 -0.50 -10.23
N VAL A 179 7.38 -1.63 -10.04
CA VAL A 179 8.03 -2.84 -9.53
C VAL A 179 8.76 -3.50 -10.69
N GLU A 180 10.10 -3.42 -10.69
CA GLU A 180 10.93 -4.00 -11.74
C GLU A 180 11.04 -5.51 -11.62
N LYS A 181 11.09 -6.01 -10.38
CA LYS A 181 11.42 -7.40 -10.09
C LYS A 181 10.77 -7.85 -8.79
N LEU A 182 10.21 -9.06 -8.80
CA LEU A 182 9.89 -9.78 -7.57
C LEU A 182 11.16 -10.46 -7.06
N LEU A 183 11.47 -10.27 -5.78
CA LEU A 183 12.64 -10.87 -5.15
C LEU A 183 12.24 -12.20 -4.51
N PRO A 184 13.15 -13.19 -4.45
CA PRO A 184 12.93 -14.36 -3.62
C PRO A 184 12.83 -13.93 -2.16
N HIS A 185 11.92 -14.58 -1.44
CA HIS A 185 11.84 -14.44 0.00
C HIS A 185 13.09 -15.04 0.65
N MET A 186 13.75 -14.31 1.54
CA MET A 186 14.91 -14.78 2.29
C MET A 186 14.92 -14.19 3.69
N ASP A 187 15.33 -14.99 4.68
CA ASP A 187 15.69 -14.46 5.99
C ASP A 187 16.97 -13.61 5.89
N GLY A 188 17.04 -12.52 6.65
CA GLY A 188 18.18 -11.61 6.61
C GLY A 188 18.01 -10.47 5.60
N ILE A 189 19.13 -9.86 5.20
CA ILE A 189 19.16 -8.75 4.24
C ILE A 189 19.29 -9.33 2.83
N GLN A 190 18.71 -8.67 1.82
CA GLN A 190 18.88 -9.02 0.40
C GLN A 190 20.34 -8.78 -0.05
N THR A 191 21.25 -9.71 0.25
CA THR A 191 22.70 -9.57 0.03
C THR A 191 23.04 -9.37 -1.45
N GLU A 192 22.37 -10.07 -2.36
CA GLU A 192 22.54 -9.91 -3.80
C GLU A 192 22.14 -8.52 -4.30
N GLU A 193 21.08 -7.95 -3.72
CA GLU A 193 20.67 -6.58 -4.03
C GLU A 193 21.62 -5.57 -3.40
N ALA A 194 22.11 -5.81 -2.18
CA ALA A 194 23.03 -4.92 -1.47
C ALA A 194 24.41 -4.82 -2.14
N ALA A 195 24.81 -5.87 -2.87
CA ALA A 195 26.06 -5.90 -3.63
C ALA A 195 26.01 -5.02 -4.90
N LYS A 196 24.83 -4.55 -5.34
CA LYS A 196 24.70 -3.70 -6.53
C LYS A 196 25.01 -2.24 -6.15
N GLU A 197 25.82 -1.57 -6.95
CA GLU A 197 26.26 -0.20 -6.67
C GLU A 197 25.12 0.83 -6.72
N GLU A 198 24.05 0.53 -7.45
CA GLU A 198 22.95 1.48 -7.70
C GLU A 198 21.70 1.20 -6.87
N THR A 199 21.76 0.34 -5.85
CA THR A 199 20.59 -0.06 -5.04
C THR A 199 20.76 0.30 -3.56
N ILE A 200 19.63 0.55 -2.91
CA ILE A 200 19.45 0.58 -1.47
C ILE A 200 18.59 -0.61 -1.06
N VAL A 201 18.84 -1.17 0.12
CA VAL A 201 18.15 -2.36 0.63
C VAL A 201 17.60 -2.07 2.01
N ALA A 202 16.37 -2.53 2.30
CA ALA A 202 15.76 -2.40 3.61
C ALA A 202 16.49 -3.28 4.65
N PRO A 203 16.59 -2.86 5.92
CA PRO A 203 17.18 -3.70 6.94
C PRO A 203 16.32 -4.93 7.21
N SER A 204 16.94 -6.03 7.58
CA SER A 204 16.22 -7.22 8.01
C SER A 204 15.55 -7.01 9.36
N LYS A 205 14.40 -7.66 9.55
CA LYS A 205 13.63 -7.67 10.80
C LYS A 205 13.03 -9.06 10.98
N VAL A 206 12.80 -9.43 12.24
CA VAL A 206 12.26 -10.74 12.61
C VAL A 206 10.80 -10.56 13.03
N PRO A 207 9.84 -11.22 12.35
CA PRO A 207 8.45 -11.28 12.77
C PRO A 207 8.29 -11.71 14.23
N LYS A 208 7.38 -11.05 14.97
CA LYS A 208 7.23 -11.23 16.42
C LYS A 208 6.53 -12.54 16.83
N ASP A 209 5.70 -13.10 15.95
CA ASP A 209 4.85 -14.25 16.22
C ASP A 209 4.61 -15.05 14.92
N ASP A 210 4.02 -16.23 15.04
CA ASP A 210 3.78 -17.15 13.92
C ASP A 210 2.81 -16.57 12.88
N VAL A 211 1.86 -15.73 13.32
CA VAL A 211 0.91 -15.07 12.40
C VAL A 211 1.64 -14.06 11.53
N ALA A 212 2.47 -13.23 12.15
CA ALA A 212 3.36 -12.32 11.46
C ALA A 212 4.34 -13.08 10.56
N ARG A 213 4.90 -14.20 11.03
CA ARG A 213 5.80 -15.03 10.23
C ARG A 213 5.11 -15.58 8.98
N ALA A 214 3.88 -16.08 9.11
CA ALA A 214 3.12 -16.59 7.97
C ALA A 214 2.85 -15.50 6.93
N ASP A 215 2.45 -14.30 7.36
CA ASP A 215 2.21 -13.17 6.44
C ASP A 215 3.53 -12.62 5.86
N PHE A 216 4.65 -12.72 6.60
CA PHE A 216 5.99 -12.32 6.16
C PHE A 216 6.53 -13.28 5.08
N ASN A 217 6.36 -14.59 5.27
CA ASN A 217 6.82 -15.63 4.34
C ASN A 217 5.87 -15.84 3.14
N ALA A 218 4.77 -15.09 3.06
CA ALA A 218 3.86 -15.15 1.93
C ALA A 218 4.58 -14.74 0.63
N HIS A 219 4.18 -15.32 -0.50
CA HIS A 219 4.69 -14.92 -1.80
C HIS A 219 4.14 -13.54 -2.19
N VAL A 220 4.88 -12.82 -3.03
CA VAL A 220 4.39 -11.58 -3.62
C VAL A 220 3.42 -11.90 -4.75
N GLU A 221 2.19 -11.43 -4.62
CA GLU A 221 1.13 -11.49 -5.62
C GLU A 221 1.16 -10.22 -6.47
N ILE A 222 1.09 -10.38 -7.79
CA ILE A 222 0.90 -9.25 -8.72
C ILE A 222 -0.59 -8.96 -8.81
N MET A 223 -0.99 -7.79 -8.29
CA MET A 223 -2.40 -7.40 -8.20
C MET A 223 -2.87 -6.70 -9.47
N ALA A 224 -1.99 -5.95 -10.14
CA ALA A 224 -2.29 -5.32 -11.42
C ALA A 224 -1.04 -4.97 -12.22
N ARG A 225 -1.22 -4.90 -13.54
CA ARG A 225 -0.22 -4.45 -14.51
C ARG A 225 -0.77 -3.32 -15.36
N LEU A 226 0.07 -2.33 -15.67
CA LEU A 226 -0.21 -1.31 -16.66
C LEU A 226 0.14 -1.90 -18.04
N PRO A 227 -0.83 -2.14 -18.94
CA PRO A 227 -0.52 -2.57 -20.30
C PRO A 227 0.39 -1.52 -20.96
N GLY A 228 1.37 -1.97 -21.74
CA GLY A 228 2.58 -1.23 -22.12
C GLY A 228 2.42 0.28 -22.36
N ARG A 229 3.48 1.04 -22.03
CA ARG A 229 3.55 2.51 -22.01
C ARG A 229 2.86 3.22 -23.19
N ALA A 230 3.00 2.66 -24.39
CA ALA A 230 2.34 3.10 -25.62
C ALA A 230 0.80 3.10 -25.53
N LYS A 231 0.20 2.03 -25.02
CA LYS A 231 -1.26 1.83 -24.97
C LYS A 231 -1.92 2.65 -23.86
N ALA A 232 -1.21 2.87 -22.75
CA ALA A 232 -1.66 3.75 -21.67
C ALA A 232 -1.65 5.24 -22.09
N LEU A 233 -0.62 5.67 -22.82
CA LEU A 233 -0.49 7.03 -23.34
C LEU A 233 -1.32 7.28 -24.62
N ALA A 234 -1.67 6.24 -25.39
CA ALA A 234 -2.43 6.33 -26.63
C ALA A 234 -3.87 6.89 -26.49
N LYS A 235 -4.41 6.98 -25.26
CA LYS A 235 -5.65 7.76 -25.03
C LYS A 235 -5.48 9.27 -25.34
N ASN A 236 -4.26 9.76 -25.57
CA ASN A 236 -3.94 11.14 -26.00
C ASN A 236 -3.29 11.26 -27.41
N GLY A 237 -3.43 10.27 -28.30
CA GLY A 237 -3.21 10.49 -29.75
C GLY A 237 -1.76 10.40 -30.28
N VAL A 238 -0.95 9.45 -29.79
CA VAL A 238 0.35 9.11 -30.42
C VAL A 238 0.43 7.60 -30.65
N THR A 239 0.83 7.20 -31.86
CA THR A 239 1.14 5.81 -32.23
C THR A 239 2.54 5.44 -31.76
N VAL A 240 2.66 4.38 -30.96
CA VAL A 240 3.96 3.85 -30.50
C VAL A 240 3.98 2.32 -30.58
N SER A 241 5.12 1.79 -31.03
CA SER A 241 5.44 0.40 -31.33
C SER A 241 5.53 -0.52 -30.10
N GLU A 242 5.29 -1.80 -30.37
CA GLU A 242 5.23 -2.93 -29.43
C GLU A 242 6.62 -3.33 -28.92
N GLU A 243 6.98 -2.94 -27.70
CA GLU A 243 8.02 -3.66 -26.93
C GLU A 243 7.51 -3.93 -25.50
N GLY A 244 7.29 -5.21 -25.19
CA GLY A 244 7.01 -5.75 -23.84
C GLY A 244 5.62 -6.37 -23.66
N GLU A 245 5.44 -7.65 -24.00
CA GLU A 245 4.15 -8.38 -24.00
C GLU A 245 3.40 -8.47 -22.63
N ALA A 246 4.04 -8.14 -21.49
CA ALA A 246 3.43 -8.31 -20.17
C ALA A 246 2.99 -7.00 -19.47
N GLY A 247 3.50 -5.82 -19.86
CA GLY A 247 3.22 -4.54 -19.17
C GLY A 247 3.86 -4.37 -17.77
N ASP A 248 3.88 -3.13 -17.28
CA ASP A 248 4.58 -2.73 -16.04
C ASP A 248 3.81 -3.17 -14.78
N ILE A 249 4.50 -3.68 -13.76
CA ILE A 249 3.87 -4.06 -12.50
C ILE A 249 3.61 -2.79 -11.67
N ILE A 250 2.32 -2.51 -11.41
CA ILE A 250 1.87 -1.26 -10.78
C ILE A 250 1.07 -1.49 -9.48
N ALA A 251 0.74 -2.74 -9.15
CA ALA A 251 0.22 -3.09 -7.84
C ALA A 251 0.68 -4.49 -7.43
N VAL A 252 1.10 -4.64 -6.17
CA VAL A 252 1.59 -5.90 -5.58
C VAL A 252 1.08 -6.05 -4.15
N ARG A 253 0.97 -7.30 -3.68
CA ARG A 253 0.60 -7.63 -2.30
C ARG A 253 1.48 -8.76 -1.78
N GLN A 254 1.90 -8.69 -0.51
CA GLN A 254 2.56 -9.78 0.18
C GLN A 254 1.93 -9.95 1.56
N GLY A 255 1.13 -11.01 1.72
CA GLY A 255 0.29 -11.18 2.90
C GLY A 255 -0.67 -9.99 3.06
N ASN A 256 -0.44 -9.18 4.08
CA ASN A 256 -1.24 -7.99 4.40
C ASN A 256 -0.55 -6.65 4.12
N VAL A 257 0.61 -6.68 3.45
CA VAL A 257 1.26 -5.47 2.92
C VAL A 257 0.89 -5.31 1.46
N PHE A 258 0.38 -4.14 1.09
CA PHE A 258 -0.09 -3.80 -0.25
C PHE A 258 0.68 -2.59 -0.77
N GLY A 259 1.00 -2.57 -2.05
CA GLY A 259 1.75 -1.49 -2.69
C GLY A 259 1.18 -1.14 -4.06
N THR A 260 1.00 0.15 -4.34
CA THR A 260 0.53 0.66 -5.63
C THR A 260 1.40 1.79 -6.15
N SER A 261 1.67 1.80 -7.45
CA SER A 261 2.48 2.83 -8.11
C SER A 261 1.73 4.15 -8.37
N PHE A 262 0.40 4.09 -8.46
CA PHE A 262 -0.47 5.22 -8.75
C PHE A 262 -1.01 5.87 -7.46
N HIS A 263 -1.65 7.03 -7.64
CA HIS A 263 -2.27 7.88 -6.63
C HIS A 263 -3.79 7.70 -6.62
N PRO A 264 -4.35 6.69 -5.95
CA PRO A 264 -5.79 6.50 -5.86
C PRO A 264 -6.48 7.65 -5.11
N GLU A 265 -5.76 8.36 -4.24
CA GLU A 265 -6.25 9.51 -3.49
C GLU A 265 -6.64 10.72 -4.35
N LEU A 266 -6.16 10.77 -5.60
CA LEU A 266 -6.41 11.88 -6.52
C LEU A 266 -7.60 11.65 -7.47
N THR A 267 -8.32 10.54 -7.33
CA THR A 267 -9.34 10.12 -8.31
C THR A 267 -10.77 10.45 -7.86
N GLY A 268 -10.99 10.67 -6.56
CA GLY A 268 -12.32 10.73 -5.96
C GLY A 268 -13.00 9.37 -5.81
N ASP A 269 -12.41 8.30 -6.33
CA ASP A 269 -12.95 6.95 -6.32
C ASP A 269 -12.40 6.16 -5.12
N SER A 270 -13.27 5.92 -4.13
CA SER A 270 -12.93 5.25 -2.87
C SER A 270 -13.00 3.72 -2.93
N ARG A 271 -13.24 3.10 -4.10
CA ARG A 271 -13.40 1.64 -4.22
C ARG A 271 -12.21 0.85 -3.70
N ILE A 272 -10.99 1.28 -4.04
CA ILE A 272 -9.76 0.62 -3.58
C ILE A 272 -9.52 0.82 -2.07
N HIS A 273 -9.91 1.98 -1.51
CA HIS A 273 -9.87 2.22 -0.07
C HIS A 273 -10.88 1.33 0.67
N ALA A 274 -12.10 1.18 0.14
CA ALA A 274 -13.12 0.31 0.71
C ALA A 274 -12.67 -1.16 0.68
N TRP A 275 -12.16 -1.63 -0.45
CA TRP A 275 -11.56 -2.96 -0.56
C TRP A 275 -10.44 -3.15 0.47
N TRP A 276 -9.54 -2.17 0.60
CA TRP A 276 -8.44 -2.28 1.55
C TRP A 276 -8.91 -2.31 3.00
N LEU A 277 -9.93 -1.54 3.38
CA LEU A 277 -10.55 -1.61 4.71
C LEU A 277 -11.12 -3.00 5.02
N GLU A 278 -11.69 -3.69 4.04
CA GLU A 278 -12.13 -5.08 4.20
C GLU A 278 -10.94 -6.02 4.44
N GLN A 279 -9.83 -5.82 3.73
CA GLN A 279 -8.58 -6.57 3.97
C GLN A 279 -8.03 -6.30 5.37
N VAL A 280 -8.09 -5.05 5.84
CA VAL A 280 -7.69 -4.65 7.19
C VAL A 280 -8.52 -5.40 8.22
N LEU A 281 -9.86 -5.38 8.10
CA LEU A 281 -10.74 -6.08 9.03
C LEU A 281 -10.40 -7.57 9.09
N ALA A 282 -10.30 -8.24 7.93
CA ALA A 282 -10.01 -9.66 7.85
C ALA A 282 -8.67 -10.01 8.53
N ALA A 283 -7.63 -9.20 8.32
CA ALA A 283 -6.32 -9.40 8.95
C ALA A 283 -6.37 -9.18 10.48
N VAL A 284 -7.11 -8.17 10.94
CA VAL A 284 -7.26 -7.86 12.37
C VAL A 284 -8.10 -8.96 13.06
N GLU A 285 -9.11 -9.52 12.41
CA GLU A 285 -9.89 -10.69 12.87
C GLU A 285 -9.06 -11.98 12.93
N LYS A 286 -8.29 -12.27 11.87
CA LYS A 286 -7.36 -13.41 11.85
C LYS A 286 -6.41 -13.38 13.04
N ARG A 287 -5.82 -12.22 13.35
CA ARG A 287 -4.91 -12.06 14.49
C ARG A 287 -5.58 -12.31 15.84
N GLN A 288 -6.80 -11.82 16.03
CA GLN A 288 -7.51 -12.01 17.29
C GLN A 288 -7.99 -13.44 17.50
N SER A 289 -8.52 -14.09 16.46
CA SER A 289 -8.99 -15.48 16.57
C SER A 289 -7.87 -16.46 16.94
N LEU A 290 -6.63 -16.13 16.58
CA LEU A 290 -5.43 -16.90 16.94
C LEU A 290 -4.85 -16.52 18.31
N ALA A 291 -5.07 -15.30 18.80
CA ALA A 291 -4.61 -14.86 20.12
C ALA A 291 -5.50 -15.34 21.29
N VAL A 292 -6.72 -15.80 20.99
CA VAL A 292 -7.68 -16.34 21.98
C VAL A 292 -7.53 -17.87 22.15
N ARG A 293 -6.68 -18.52 21.34
CA ARG A 293 -6.32 -19.94 21.46
C ARG A 293 -5.02 -20.09 22.23
#